data_AF-A0A160FDF1-F1
#
_entry.id   AF-A0A160FDF1-F1
#
_cell.length_a   1.000
_cell.length_b   1.000
_cell.length_c   1.000
_cell.angle_alpha   90.00
_cell.angle_beta   90.00
_cell.angle_gamma   90.00
#
_symmetry.space_group_name_H-M   'P 1'
#
loop_
_entity.id
_entity.type
_entity.pdbx_description
1 polymer ?
#
loop_
_entity_poly.entity_id
_entity_poly.type
_entity_poly.pdbx_seq_one_letter_code
_entity_poly.pdbx_strand_id
1 'polypeptide(L)'
;MSLPNIPNITPIISLERCETIDLLLSSIALEEIGLSNILNAEAEKLQAFLNTDPNNLNDYLKINESINRTLRAVVKSQILLQFKLEDIILLDRDTCCEKCPSQDPDECDEEPPCPDCLDRYYPCGCDEE
;
A
#
# COMPACT_ATOMS: atom_id res chain seq x y z
N MET A 1 37.31 20.32 -0.08
CA MET A 1 36.37 20.41 1.05
C MET A 1 36.13 19.00 1.55
N SER A 2 36.49 18.70 2.81
CA SER A 2 36.27 17.38 3.42
C SER A 2 34.78 17.21 3.74
N LEU A 3 34.21 16.08 3.35
CA LEU A 3 32.85 15.72 3.71
C LEU A 3 32.70 15.69 5.25
N PRO A 4 31.59 16.19 5.83
CA PRO A 4 31.37 16.10 7.28
C PRO A 4 31.33 14.64 7.74
N ASN A 5 31.94 14.37 8.89
CA ASN A 5 32.01 13.05 9.51
C ASN A 5 30.65 12.75 10.18
N ILE A 6 29.77 12.08 9.45
CA ILE A 6 28.44 11.68 9.96
C ILE A 6 28.68 10.50 10.93
N PRO A 7 28.28 10.62 12.20
CA PRO A 7 28.41 9.52 13.16
C PRO A 7 27.62 8.31 12.66
N ASN A 8 28.16 7.11 12.88
CA ASN A 8 27.50 5.86 12.52
C ASN A 8 26.24 5.68 13.38
N ILE A 9 25.10 6.10 12.85
CA ILE A 9 23.78 5.78 13.37
C ILE A 9 23.38 4.39 12.88
N THR A 10 23.48 3.39 13.74
CA THR A 10 22.81 2.11 13.55
C THR A 10 21.41 2.21 14.16
N PRO A 11 20.35 2.51 13.38
CA PRO A 11 19.01 2.47 13.91
C PRO A 11 18.71 1.02 14.32
N ILE A 12 18.43 0.81 15.61
CA ILE A 12 17.87 -0.46 16.09
C ILE A 12 16.39 -0.39 15.75
N ILE A 13 16.04 -0.88 14.55
CA ILE A 13 14.66 -1.00 14.09
C ILE A 13 14.19 -2.39 14.49
N SER A 14 13.48 -2.48 15.62
CA SER A 14 12.69 -3.67 15.96
C SER A 14 11.28 -3.43 15.45
N LEU A 15 10.94 -4.02 14.30
CA LEU A 15 9.56 -4.06 13.81
C LEU A 15 9.03 -5.47 13.95
N GLU A 16 7.82 -5.59 14.47
CA GLU A 16 7.03 -6.81 14.35
C GLU A 16 6.55 -6.97 12.89
N ARG A 17 6.27 -8.22 12.48
CA ARG A 17 5.91 -8.49 11.09
C ARG A 17 4.58 -7.82 10.69
N CYS A 18 3.60 -7.75 11.58
CA CYS A 18 2.34 -7.05 11.35
C CYS A 18 2.56 -5.52 11.19
N GLU A 19 3.41 -4.91 12.02
CA GLU A 19 3.76 -3.48 11.89
C GLU A 19 4.43 -3.17 10.54
N THR A 20 5.24 -4.11 10.04
CA THR A 20 5.88 -3.98 8.73
C THR A 20 4.84 -4.00 7.60
N ILE A 21 3.80 -4.84 7.72
CA ILE A 21 2.70 -4.93 6.74
C ILE A 21 1.91 -3.61 6.71
N ASP A 22 1.57 -3.04 7.88
CA ASP A 22 0.90 -1.74 7.98
C ASP A 22 1.71 -0.62 7.31
N LEU A 23 3.04 -0.62 7.49
CA LEU A 23 3.92 0.35 6.85
C LEU A 23 3.98 0.16 5.32
N LEU A 24 3.96 -1.08 4.83
CA LEU A 24 3.92 -1.36 3.40
C LEU A 24 2.59 -0.91 2.78
N LEU A 25 1.46 -1.19 3.43
CA LEU A 25 0.14 -0.69 3.02
C LEU A 25 0.11 0.84 3.03
N SER A 26 0.66 1.46 4.06
CA SER A 26 0.80 2.92 4.16
C SER A 26 1.67 3.47 3.01
N SER A 27 2.74 2.79 2.64
CA SER A 27 3.59 3.18 1.50
C SER A 27 2.81 3.17 0.18
N ILE A 28 1.93 2.19 -0.04
CA ILE A 28 1.07 2.15 -1.23
C ILE A 28 0.09 3.32 -1.19
N ALA A 29 -0.57 3.57 -0.05
CA ALA A 29 -1.48 4.69 0.11
C ALA A 29 -0.81 6.05 -0.15
N LEU A 30 0.44 6.23 0.28
CA LEU A 30 1.21 7.45 -0.01
C LEU A 30 1.55 7.59 -1.51
N GLU A 31 1.86 6.49 -2.19
CA GLU A 31 2.08 6.49 -3.64
C GLU A 31 0.78 6.85 -4.39
N GLU A 32 -0.37 6.31 -3.97
CA GLU A 32 -1.72 6.65 -4.48
C GLU A 32 -2.05 8.14 -4.35
N ILE A 33 -1.78 8.73 -3.16
CA ILE A 33 -1.97 10.16 -2.92
C ILE A 33 -1.07 10.97 -3.87
N GLY A 34 0.18 10.52 -4.08
CA GLY A 34 1.11 11.13 -5.04
C GLY A 34 0.57 11.11 -6.48
N LEU A 35 0.02 9.96 -6.92
CA LEU A 35 -0.58 9.83 -8.25
C LEU A 35 -1.82 10.71 -8.42
N SER A 36 -2.66 10.83 -7.38
CA SER A 36 -3.81 11.76 -7.38
C SER A 36 -3.38 13.21 -7.60
N ASN A 37 -2.31 13.65 -6.93
CA ASN A 37 -1.76 15.00 -7.11
C ASN A 37 -1.25 15.23 -8.54
N ILE A 38 -0.64 14.22 -9.17
CA ILE A 38 -0.22 14.29 -10.58
C ILE A 38 -1.44 14.45 -11.50
N LEU A 39 -2.51 13.68 -11.28
CA LEU A 39 -3.74 13.78 -12.06
C LEU A 39 -4.38 15.17 -11.93
N ASN A 40 -4.43 15.71 -10.71
CA ASN A 40 -4.92 17.06 -10.47
C ASN A 40 -4.07 18.11 -11.18
N ALA A 41 -2.74 18.01 -11.09
CA ALA A 41 -1.84 18.93 -11.77
C ALA A 41 -2.00 18.90 -13.30
N GLU A 42 -2.21 17.72 -13.91
CA GLU A 42 -2.50 17.61 -15.34
C GLU A 42 -3.88 18.19 -15.70
N ALA A 43 -4.87 18.06 -14.83
CA ALA A 43 -6.17 18.69 -15.01
C ALA A 43 -6.09 20.22 -14.94
N GLU A 44 -5.37 20.76 -13.96
CA GLU A 44 -5.09 22.20 -13.83
C GLU A 44 -4.30 22.72 -15.03
N LYS A 45 -3.31 21.95 -15.53
CA LYS A 45 -2.54 22.27 -16.73
C LYS A 45 -3.45 22.40 -17.96
N LEU A 46 -4.40 21.49 -18.13
CA LEU A 46 -5.37 21.55 -19.21
C LEU A 46 -6.29 22.76 -19.08
N GLN A 47 -6.81 23.02 -17.88
CA GLN A 47 -7.68 24.19 -17.63
C GLN A 47 -6.94 25.50 -17.90
N ALA A 48 -5.70 25.64 -17.40
CA ALA A 48 -4.87 26.80 -17.65
C ALA A 48 -4.60 26.99 -19.15
N PHE A 49 -4.33 25.91 -19.89
CA PHE A 49 -4.16 25.97 -21.34
C PHE A 49 -5.43 26.41 -22.07
N LEU A 50 -6.61 25.88 -21.70
CA LEU A 50 -7.88 26.31 -22.28
C LEU A 50 -8.18 27.78 -22.00
N ASN A 51 -7.82 28.27 -20.81
CA ASN A 51 -8.00 29.68 -20.44
C ASN A 51 -7.09 30.64 -21.23
N THR A 52 -6.00 30.15 -21.83
CA THR A 52 -5.12 30.97 -22.69
C THR A 52 -5.63 31.17 -24.12
N ASP A 53 -6.78 30.59 -24.46
CA ASP A 53 -7.40 30.61 -25.80
C ASP A 53 -6.39 30.41 -26.95
N PRO A 54 -5.79 29.21 -27.06
CA PRO A 54 -4.79 28.94 -28.07
C PRO A 54 -5.43 28.98 -29.47
N ASN A 55 -4.92 29.87 -30.33
CA ASN A 55 -5.43 30.06 -31.70
C ASN A 55 -5.01 28.96 -32.69
N ASN A 56 -4.33 27.90 -32.24
CA ASN A 56 -3.71 26.89 -33.10
C ASN A 56 -4.06 25.47 -32.67
N LEU A 57 -4.69 24.72 -33.59
CA LEU A 57 -5.03 23.30 -33.42
C LEU A 57 -3.82 22.43 -33.03
N ASN A 58 -2.62 22.75 -33.53
CA ASN A 58 -1.43 21.99 -33.22
C ASN A 58 -1.07 22.04 -31.72
N ASP A 59 -1.38 23.13 -31.03
CA ASP A 59 -1.08 23.26 -29.62
C ASP A 59 -2.06 22.42 -28.77
N TYR A 60 -3.32 22.31 -29.20
CA TYR A 60 -4.29 21.37 -28.62
C TYR A 60 -3.86 19.91 -28.78
N LEU A 61 -3.32 19.54 -29.95
CA LEU A 61 -2.84 18.17 -30.16
C LEU A 61 -1.62 17.86 -29.27
N LYS A 62 -0.69 18.81 -29.13
CA LYS A 62 0.49 18.66 -28.28
C LYS A 62 0.14 18.53 -26.80
N ILE A 63 -0.75 19.38 -26.28
CA ILE A 63 -1.17 19.30 -24.87
C ILE A 63 -1.88 17.97 -24.60
N ASN A 64 -2.77 17.55 -25.50
CA ASN A 64 -3.50 16.29 -25.38
C ASN A 64 -2.56 15.10 -25.45
N GLU A 65 -1.57 15.10 -26.35
CA GLU A 65 -0.57 14.05 -26.40
C GLU A 65 0.28 14.00 -25.12
N SER A 66 0.68 15.15 -24.59
CA SER A 66 1.41 15.24 -23.33
C SER A 66 0.60 14.65 -22.17
N ILE A 67 -0.67 15.05 -22.01
CA ILE A 67 -1.55 14.53 -20.95
C ILE A 67 -1.75 13.02 -21.11
N ASN A 68 -2.00 12.54 -22.34
CA ASN A 68 -2.16 11.11 -22.60
C ASN A 68 -0.89 10.31 -22.26
N ARG A 69 0.31 10.87 -22.48
CA ARG A 69 1.56 10.22 -22.07
C ARG A 69 1.67 10.12 -20.54
N THR A 70 1.32 11.19 -19.82
CA THR A 70 1.28 11.17 -18.35
C THR A 70 0.25 10.16 -17.83
N LEU A 71 -0.97 10.17 -18.36
CA LEU A 71 -2.03 9.21 -17.96
C LEU A 71 -1.61 7.75 -18.20
N ARG A 72 -0.95 7.45 -19.33
CA ARG A 72 -0.40 6.11 -19.56
C ARG A 72 0.68 5.73 -18.54
N ALA A 73 1.49 6.68 -18.10
CA ALA A 73 2.48 6.42 -17.06
C ALA A 73 1.81 6.16 -15.71
N VAL A 74 0.79 6.95 -15.33
CA VAL A 74 -0.01 6.75 -14.11
C VAL A 74 -0.66 5.37 -14.11
N VAL A 75 -1.29 4.94 -15.22
CA VAL A 75 -1.90 3.60 -15.32
C VAL A 75 -0.86 2.48 -15.14
N LYS A 76 0.35 2.64 -15.68
CA LYS A 76 1.43 1.66 -15.47
C LYS A 76 1.87 1.58 -14.01
N SER A 77 2.00 2.72 -13.34
CA SER A 77 2.27 2.76 -11.90
C SER A 77 1.15 2.10 -11.11
N GLN A 78 -0.11 2.31 -11.51
CA GLN A 78 -1.25 1.68 -10.86
C GLN A 78 -1.25 0.16 -10.96
N ILE A 79 -0.90 -0.38 -12.13
CA ILE A 79 -0.73 -1.82 -12.29
C ILE A 79 0.38 -2.36 -11.36
N LEU A 80 1.49 -1.63 -11.23
CA LEU A 80 2.58 -2.04 -10.32
C LEU A 80 2.15 -1.97 -8.85
N LEU A 81 1.40 -0.93 -8.46
CA LEU A 81 0.86 -0.78 -7.11
C LEU A 81 -0.14 -1.88 -6.77
N GLN A 82 -0.98 -2.28 -7.73
CA GLN A 82 -1.87 -3.42 -7.59
C GLN A 82 -1.08 -4.71 -7.30
N PHE A 83 -0.01 -4.99 -8.05
CA PHE A 83 0.82 -6.18 -7.77
C PHE A 83 1.45 -6.14 -6.38
N LYS A 84 1.98 -4.98 -5.94
CA LYS A 84 2.50 -4.84 -4.57
C LYS A 84 1.42 -5.11 -3.52
N LEU A 85 0.20 -4.61 -3.74
CA LEU A 85 -0.92 -4.81 -2.82
C LEU A 85 -1.31 -6.29 -2.74
N GLU A 86 -1.39 -6.98 -3.88
CA GLU A 86 -1.67 -8.41 -3.94
C GLU A 86 -0.62 -9.21 -3.16
N ASP A 87 0.68 -8.89 -3.32
CA ASP A 87 1.76 -9.54 -2.57
C ASP A 87 1.64 -9.30 -1.05
N ILE A 88 1.29 -8.08 -0.63
CA ILE A 88 1.13 -7.74 0.80
C ILE A 88 -0.07 -8.46 1.42
N ILE A 89 -1.19 -8.54 0.70
CA ILE A 89 -2.38 -9.27 1.16
C ILE A 89 -2.05 -10.75 1.37
N LEU A 90 -1.20 -11.35 0.54
CA LEU A 90 -0.72 -12.71 0.75
C LEU A 90 0.12 -12.83 2.02
N LEU A 91 0.99 -11.86 2.32
CA LEU A 91 1.81 -11.84 3.53
C LEU A 91 0.98 -11.64 4.81
N ASP A 92 -0.10 -10.87 4.74
CA ASP A 92 -1.01 -10.58 5.86
C ASP A 92 -1.73 -11.82 6.36
N ARG A 93 -2.24 -12.65 5.44
CA ARG A 93 -2.92 -13.92 5.76
C ARG A 93 -2.08 -14.91 6.57
N ASP A 94 -0.77 -14.73 6.59
CA ASP A 94 0.18 -15.66 7.20
C ASP A 94 0.62 -15.30 8.61
N THR A 95 0.37 -14.09 9.13
CA THR A 95 1.28 -13.62 10.19
C THR A 95 0.79 -12.82 11.38
N CYS A 96 -0.49 -12.57 11.57
CA CYS A 96 -0.96 -11.91 12.79
C CYS A 96 -1.50 -12.88 13.86
N CYS A 97 -0.75 -13.97 14.12
CA CYS A 97 -0.97 -14.92 15.23
C CYS A 97 0.24 -14.94 16.19
N GLU A 98 0.68 -13.79 16.72
CA GLU A 98 1.78 -13.78 17.72
C GLU A 98 1.31 -13.66 19.18
N LYS A 99 -0.01 -13.57 19.44
CA LYS A 99 -0.54 -13.51 20.82
C LYS A 99 -1.82 -14.32 21.00
N CYS A 100 -1.79 -15.60 20.66
CA CYS A 100 -2.68 -16.53 21.35
C CYS A 100 -2.03 -16.85 22.71
N PRO A 101 -2.63 -16.50 23.87
CA PRO A 101 -2.31 -17.25 25.06
C PRO A 101 -2.62 -18.70 24.71
N SER A 102 -1.62 -19.57 24.80
CA SER A 102 -1.84 -21.01 24.68
C SER A 102 -2.86 -21.38 25.74
N GLN A 103 -4.14 -21.54 25.36
CA GLN A 103 -5.09 -22.20 26.22
C GLN A 103 -4.54 -23.61 26.46
N ASP A 104 -4.40 -23.94 27.74
CA ASP A 104 -4.12 -25.31 28.16
C ASP A 104 -5.18 -26.23 27.50
N PRO A 105 -4.81 -27.42 26.98
CA PRO A 105 -5.71 -28.29 26.21
C PRO A 105 -6.99 -28.75 26.92
N ASP A 106 -7.15 -28.42 28.22
CA ASP A 106 -8.21 -28.93 29.10
C ASP A 106 -9.34 -27.90 29.37
N GLU A 107 -9.27 -26.68 28.84
CA GLU A 107 -10.32 -25.65 29.01
C GLU A 107 -10.92 -25.24 27.65
N CYS A 108 -12.08 -25.82 27.33
CA CYS A 108 -12.88 -25.42 26.18
C CYS A 108 -13.65 -24.14 26.52
N ASP A 109 -13.05 -22.98 26.32
CA ASP A 109 -13.80 -21.72 26.33
C ASP A 109 -14.61 -21.60 25.02
N GLU A 110 -15.91 -21.33 25.13
CA GLU A 110 -16.85 -21.20 24.01
C GLU A 110 -16.60 -19.96 23.11
N GLU A 111 -15.61 -19.12 23.43
CA GLU A 111 -15.28 -17.91 22.67
C GLU A 111 -13.96 -18.05 21.89
N PRO A 112 -13.94 -17.71 20.59
CA PRO A 112 -12.75 -17.83 19.77
C PRO A 112 -11.63 -16.92 20.31
N PRO A 113 -10.38 -17.42 20.46
CA PRO A 113 -9.34 -16.71 21.19
C PRO A 113 -8.78 -15.49 20.44
N CYS A 114 -9.25 -15.17 19.24
CA CYS A 114 -8.81 -14.02 18.44
C CYS A 114 -9.95 -13.52 17.52
N PRO A 115 -10.40 -12.26 17.65
CA PRO A 115 -11.36 -11.67 16.71
C PRO A 115 -10.84 -11.59 15.27
N ASP A 116 -9.52 -11.46 15.08
CA ASP A 116 -8.90 -11.19 13.77
C ASP A 116 -8.42 -12.45 13.03
N CYS A 117 -8.59 -13.65 13.59
CA CYS A 117 -8.13 -14.92 12.99
C CYS A 117 -9.27 -15.76 12.40
N LEU A 118 -10.39 -15.13 12.03
CA LEU A 118 -11.66 -15.77 11.63
C LEU A 118 -11.53 -16.77 10.46
N ASP A 119 -10.50 -16.68 9.62
CA ASP A 119 -10.29 -17.57 8.47
C ASP A 119 -9.45 -18.83 8.78
N ARG A 120 -8.91 -18.98 10.00
CA ARG A 120 -8.11 -20.15 10.44
C ARG A 120 -8.79 -20.98 11.53
N TYR A 121 -10.12 -21.02 11.56
CA TYR A 121 -10.81 -21.98 12.42
C TYR A 121 -10.65 -23.40 11.85
N TYR A 122 -9.52 -24.04 12.15
CA TYR A 122 -9.51 -25.50 12.22
C TYR A 122 -10.34 -25.86 13.45
N PRO A 123 -11.50 -26.52 13.31
CA PRO A 123 -12.23 -26.99 14.47
C PRO A 123 -11.28 -27.91 15.25
N CYS A 124 -11.05 -27.60 16.53
CA CYS A 124 -10.39 -28.52 17.45
C CYS A 124 -11.20 -29.82 17.41
N GLY A 125 -10.62 -30.88 16.85
CA GLY A 125 -11.25 -32.20 16.80
C GLY A 125 -11.27 -32.79 18.20
N CYS A 126 -12.33 -32.53 18.95
CA CYS A 126 -12.69 -33.33 20.10
C CYS A 126 -13.31 -34.62 19.59
N ASP A 127 -12.48 -35.65 19.38
CA ASP A 127 -12.99 -37.01 19.22
C ASP A 127 -13.63 -37.41 20.57
N GLU A 128 -14.96 -37.50 20.61
CA GLU A 128 -15.70 -38.07 21.75
C GLU A 128 -15.53 -39.61 21.72
N GLU A 129 -14.85 -40.17 22.72
CA GLU A 129 -14.94 -41.60 23.09
C GLU A 129 -16.15 -41.88 23.99
#